data_AF-A0A2A5T615-F1
#
_entry.id   AF-A0A2A5T615-F1
#
_cell.length_a   1.000
_cell.length_b   1.000
_cell.length_c   1.000
_cell.angle_alpha   90.00
_cell.angle_beta   90.00
_cell.angle_gamma   90.00
#
_symmetry.space_group_name_H-M   'P 1'
#
loop_
_entity.id
_entity.type
_entity.pdbx_description
1 polymer ?
#
loop_
_entity_poly.entity_id
_entity_poly.type
_entity_poly.pdbx_seq_one_letter_code
_entity_poly.pdbx_strand_id
1 'polypeptide(L)'
;MPKRFIRWDSKPVCIGQKQKWFLLKLECDDSKVNMERGDTPEFDSWRWVSYWYPIRQVVLFKRDVYRCVMKEFVDIALPFR
;
A
#
# COMPACT_ATOMS: atom_id res chain seq x y z
N MET A 1 6.67 -13.18 -8.10
CA MET A 1 7.06 -11.81 -8.48
C MET A 1 7.68 -11.81 -9.87
N PRO A 2 7.49 -10.76 -10.69
CA PRO A 2 8.19 -10.64 -11.96
C PRO A 2 9.72 -10.64 -11.75
N LYS A 3 10.48 -11.36 -12.59
CA LYS A 3 11.94 -11.54 -12.45
C LYS A 3 12.73 -10.23 -12.35
N ARG A 4 12.23 -9.15 -12.95
CA ARG A 4 12.82 -7.80 -12.93
C ARG A 4 12.79 -7.09 -11.57
N PHE A 5 12.00 -7.58 -10.61
CA PHE A 5 11.91 -6.99 -9.27
C PHE A 5 12.65 -7.82 -8.21
N ILE A 6 13.35 -8.87 -8.63
CA ILE A 6 14.25 -9.64 -7.76
C ILE A 6 15.54 -8.83 -7.61
N ARG A 7 15.94 -8.56 -6.36
CA ARG A 7 17.20 -7.87 -6.07
C ARG A 7 18.32 -8.90 -6.05
N TRP A 8 19.01 -9.04 -7.18
CA TRP A 8 20.14 -9.96 -7.33
C TRP A 8 21.41 -9.47 -6.64
N ASP A 9 21.51 -8.15 -6.39
CA ASP A 9 22.66 -7.52 -5.73
C ASP A 9 22.66 -7.64 -4.20
N SER A 10 21.60 -8.18 -3.59
CA SER A 10 21.56 -8.46 -2.15
C SER A 10 21.90 -9.93 -1.88
N LYS A 11 22.84 -10.21 -0.97
CA LYS A 11 23.09 -11.55 -0.42
C LYS A 11 22.51 -11.62 1.00
N PRO A 12 21.49 -12.47 1.27
CA PRO A 12 20.82 -13.44 0.40
C PRO A 12 19.88 -12.81 -0.65
N VAL A 13 19.66 -13.52 -1.76
CA VAL A 13 18.83 -13.05 -2.89
C VAL A 13 17.40 -12.79 -2.40
N CYS A 14 16.96 -11.55 -2.49
CA CYS A 14 15.62 -11.15 -2.09
C CYS A 14 14.63 -11.43 -3.23
N ILE A 15 13.92 -12.56 -3.11
CA ILE A 15 12.92 -13.03 -4.09
C ILE A 15 11.53 -12.40 -3.92
N GLY A 16 11.32 -11.61 -2.87
CA GLY A 16 10.06 -10.94 -2.61
C GLY A 16 9.98 -10.27 -1.24
N GLN A 17 8.78 -9.86 -0.86
CA GLN A 17 8.51 -9.15 0.39
C GLN A 17 7.48 -9.92 1.22
N LYS A 18 7.78 -10.14 2.50
CA LYS A 18 6.79 -10.55 3.51
C LYS A 18 6.21 -9.29 4.13
N GLN A 19 4.91 -9.06 3.95
CA GLN A 19 4.26 -7.82 4.32
C GLN A 19 3.22 -8.08 5.43
N LYS A 20 3.16 -7.18 6.42
CA LYS A 20 2.05 -7.07 7.37
C LYS A 20 1.30 -5.78 7.07
N TRP A 21 -0.02 -5.84 7.02
CA TRP A 21 -0.87 -4.70 6.68
C TRP A 21 -1.59 -4.19 7.93
N PHE A 22 -1.74 -2.88 8.01
CA PHE A 22 -2.44 -2.20 9.10
C PHE A 22 -3.49 -1.27 8.50
N LEU A 23 -4.68 -1.25 9.10
CA LEU A 23 -5.72 -0.28 8.80
C LEU A 23 -5.61 0.87 9.79
N LEU A 24 -5.51 2.10 9.29
CA LEU A 24 -5.39 3.30 10.11
C LEU A 24 -6.49 4.28 9.72
N LYS A 25 -7.02 4.99 10.72
CA LYS A 25 -7.92 6.12 10.54
C LYS A 25 -7.13 7.40 10.84
N LEU A 26 -7.15 8.35 9.91
CA LEU A 26 -6.56 9.66 10.14
C LEU A 26 -7.47 10.46 11.07
N GLU A 27 -6.98 10.83 12.24
CA GLU A 27 -7.70 11.67 13.21
C GLU A 27 -7.24 13.13 13.21
N CYS A 28 -6.12 13.42 12.53
CA CYS A 28 -5.61 14.76 12.35
C CYS A 28 -6.07 15.37 11.02
N ASP A 29 -5.84 16.67 10.88
CA ASP A 29 -6.11 17.40 9.65
C ASP A 29 -5.18 16.94 8.52
N ASP A 30 -5.71 16.91 7.29
CA ASP A 30 -4.99 16.49 6.09
C ASP A 30 -3.70 17.30 5.84
N SER A 31 -3.64 18.56 6.29
CA SER A 31 -2.45 19.42 6.20
C SER A 31 -1.24 18.90 7.01
N LYS A 32 -1.47 17.96 7.95
CA LYS A 32 -0.41 17.34 8.74
C LYS A 32 0.30 16.21 8.00
N VAL A 33 -0.22 15.76 6.86
CA VAL A 33 0.41 14.72 6.04
C VAL A 33 1.52 15.34 5.20
N ASN A 34 2.77 15.15 5.61
CA ASN A 34 3.95 15.59 4.87
C ASN A 34 4.68 14.39 4.23
N MET A 35 4.78 14.38 2.90
CA MET A 35 5.41 13.33 2.10
C MET A 35 6.84 13.66 1.66
N GLU A 36 7.28 14.90 1.84
CA GLU A 36 8.61 15.40 1.45
C GLU A 36 9.64 15.15 2.55
N ARG A 37 9.25 14.53 3.66
CA ARG A 37 10.11 14.30 4.81
C ARG A 37 11.03 13.10 4.57
N GLY A 38 12.23 13.34 4.04
CA GLY A 38 13.31 12.36 3.92
C GLY A 38 14.28 12.70 2.79
N ASP A 39 15.46 12.07 2.77
CA ASP A 39 16.48 12.32 1.73
C ASP A 39 16.05 11.83 0.34
N THR A 40 15.17 10.81 0.30
CA THR A 40 14.56 10.26 -0.91
C THR A 40 13.08 9.99 -0.66
N PRO A 41 12.18 10.93 -0.99
CA PRO A 41 10.75 10.75 -0.77
C PRO A 41 10.20 9.61 -1.63
N GLU A 42 9.35 8.76 -1.04
CA GLU A 42 8.70 7.65 -1.77
C GLU A 42 7.50 8.11 -2.59
N PHE A 43 6.84 9.20 -2.17
CA PHE A 43 5.59 9.68 -2.74
C PHE A 43 5.67 11.17 -3.07
N ASP A 44 5.23 11.55 -4.26
CA ASP A 44 5.17 12.96 -4.68
C ASP A 44 3.90 13.66 -4.16
N SER A 45 2.78 12.95 -4.10
CA SER A 45 1.50 13.50 -3.67
C SER A 45 0.52 12.41 -3.25
N TRP A 46 -0.58 12.82 -2.61
CA TRP A 46 -1.64 11.91 -2.20
C TRP A 46 -3.02 12.51 -2.39
N ARG A 47 -4.01 11.64 -2.42
CA ARG A 47 -5.42 12.00 -2.47
C ARG A 47 -6.25 10.89 -1.84
N TRP A 48 -7.36 11.28 -1.23
CA TRP A 48 -8.40 10.33 -0.85
C TRP A 48 -9.03 9.70 -2.11
N VAL A 49 -9.24 8.39 -2.07
CA VAL A 49 -9.88 7.64 -3.15
C VAL A 49 -10.95 6.71 -2.58
N SER A 50 -11.89 6.30 -3.42
CA SER A 50 -12.87 5.29 -3.05
C SER A 50 -12.18 3.99 -2.60
N TYR A 51 -12.76 3.32 -1.59
CA TYR A 51 -12.18 2.12 -0.99
C TYR A 51 -11.77 1.09 -2.05
N TRP A 52 -12.59 0.79 -3.06
CA TRP A 52 -12.24 -0.24 -4.06
C TRP A 52 -11.33 0.23 -5.21
N TYR A 53 -11.00 1.53 -5.27
CA TYR A 53 -10.20 2.12 -6.35
C TYR A 53 -8.76 1.56 -6.45
N PRO A 54 -8.02 1.37 -5.34
CA PRO A 54 -6.64 0.86 -5.38
C PRO A 54 -6.50 -0.52 -6.05
N ILE A 55 -7.48 -1.41 -5.92
CA ILE A 55 -7.42 -2.77 -6.52
C ILE A 55 -7.36 -2.73 -8.05
N ARG A 56 -7.93 -1.69 -8.66
CA ARG A 56 -7.96 -1.52 -10.12
C ARG A 56 -6.70 -0.83 -10.65
N GLN A 57 -6.07 0.02 -9.85
CA GLN A 57 -4.92 0.84 -10.27
C GLN A 57 -3.56 0.28 -9.82
N VAL A 58 -3.53 -0.59 -8.82
CA VAL A 58 -2.28 -1.17 -8.32
C VAL A 58 -1.63 -2.09 -9.37
N VAL A 59 -0.29 -2.08 -9.39
CA VAL A 59 0.52 -2.97 -10.23
C VAL A 59 0.06 -4.43 -10.13
N LEU A 60 0.02 -5.11 -11.29
CA LEU A 60 -0.60 -6.44 -11.44
C LEU A 60 -0.18 -7.45 -10.36
N PHE A 61 1.10 -7.50 -10.02
CA PHE A 61 1.63 -8.48 -9.06
C PHE A 61 1.26 -8.20 -7.59
N LYS A 62 0.73 -7.02 -7.25
CA LYS A 62 0.23 -6.69 -5.91
C LYS A 62 -1.31 -6.78 -5.81
N ARG A 63 -2.03 -6.96 -6.93
CA ARG A 63 -3.50 -6.93 -6.95
C ARG A 63 -4.13 -7.97 -6.03
N ASP A 64 -3.63 -9.20 -6.03
CA ASP A 64 -4.19 -10.27 -5.18
C ASP A 64 -3.95 -10.01 -3.69
N VAL A 65 -2.77 -9.51 -3.33
CA VAL A 65 -2.46 -9.13 -1.94
C VAL A 65 -3.38 -8.01 -1.48
N TYR A 66 -3.55 -6.96 -2.29
CA TYR A 66 -4.49 -5.87 -1.99
C TYR A 66 -5.92 -6.37 -1.88
N ARG A 67 -6.35 -7.27 -2.77
CA ARG A 67 -7.70 -7.84 -2.72
C ARG A 67 -7.94 -8.59 -1.41
N CYS A 68 -6.98 -9.40 -0.95
CA CYS A 68 -7.09 -10.09 0.33
C CYS A 68 -7.16 -9.09 1.49
N VAL A 69 -6.22 -8.15 1.56
CA VAL A 69 -6.15 -7.14 2.64
C VAL A 69 -7.44 -6.33 2.74
N MET A 70 -7.96 -5.88 1.59
CA MET A 70 -9.16 -5.03 1.56
C MET A 70 -10.43 -5.83 1.82
N LYS A 71 -10.45 -7.14 1.50
CA LYS A 71 -11.55 -8.01 1.91
C LYS A 71 -11.58 -8.19 3.43
N GLU A 72 -10.43 -8.35 4.08
CA GLU A 72 -10.35 -8.48 5.54
C GLU A 72 -10.69 -7.17 6.26
N PHE A 73 -10.36 -6.02 5.65
CA PHE A 73 -10.59 -4.70 6.26
C PHE A 73 -11.95 -4.09 5.94
N VAL A 74 -12.74 -4.66 5.03
CA VAL A 74 -13.99 -4.05 4.58
C VAL A 74 -14.98 -3.84 5.72
N ASP A 75 -15.10 -4.82 6.63
CA ASP A 75 -16.08 -4.77 7.72
C ASP A 75 -15.77 -3.65 8.73
N ILE A 76 -14.49 -3.29 8.87
CA ILE A 76 -14.03 -2.23 9.76
C ILE A 76 -14.02 -0.87 9.03
N ALA A 77 -13.61 -0.85 7.76
CA ALA A 77 -13.45 0.37 6.98
C ALA A 77 -14.78 0.92 6.43
N LEU A 78 -15.73 0.03 6.13
CA LEU A 78 -17.07 0.30 5.65
C LEU A 78 -18.09 -0.44 6.54
N PRO A 79 -18.23 -0.05 7.82
CA PRO A 79 -19.24 -0.66 8.66
C PRO A 79 -20.60 -0.42 8.00
N PHE A 80 -21.31 -1.49 7.66
CA PHE A 80 -22.69 -1.40 7.21
C PHE A 80 -23.47 -0.59 8.25
N ARG A 81 -24.01 0.55 7.83
CA ARG A 81 -25.00 1.31 8.61
C ARG A 81 -26.37 0.73 8.36
#